data_AF-A0A372RGZ7-F1
#
_entry.id   AF-A0A372RGZ7-F1
#
_cell.length_a   1.000
_cell.length_b   1.000
_cell.length_c   1.000
_cell.angle_alpha   90.00
_cell.angle_beta   90.00
_cell.angle_gamma   90.00
#
_symmetry.space_group_name_H-M   'P 1'
#
loop_
_entity.id
_entity.type
_entity.pdbx_description
1 polymer ?
#
loop_
_entity_poly.entity_id
_entity_poly.type
_entity_poly.pdbx_seq_one_letter_code
_entity_poly.pdbx_strand_id
1 'polypeptide(L)'
;MTFNNSVQIIKNNSIYQYELNNFLKYLNYDIIPLIPFENDPEKVATHVRLFTEINILTGKDVFKWNIEDEAKRLRVYNKRLIDSVTDIVWQSKITCSQKKQFESLSNGANDINQKMRQVVEDTRKSISQISVTQETNLTLPDYFYNGTIKFNESSNMDSLILGYSKEF
;
A
#
# COMPACT_ATOMS: atom_id res chain seq x y z
N MET A 1 -42.58 -20.15 19.00
CA MET A 1 -42.12 -18.79 19.34
C MET A 1 -41.06 -18.37 18.33
N THR A 2 -41.44 -17.66 17.26
CA THR A 2 -40.53 -17.28 16.15
C THR A 2 -40.80 -15.88 15.60
N PHE A 3 -41.77 -15.15 16.17
CA PHE A 3 -42.27 -13.87 15.63
C PHE A 3 -41.39 -12.65 15.92
N ASN A 4 -40.50 -12.69 16.93
CA ASN A 4 -39.71 -11.51 17.31
C ASN A 4 -38.52 -11.24 16.37
N ASN A 5 -37.92 -12.28 15.77
CA ASN A 5 -36.76 -12.09 14.89
C ASN A 5 -37.14 -11.45 13.55
N SER A 6 -38.26 -11.83 12.96
CA SER A 6 -38.72 -11.30 11.68
C SER A 6 -39.09 -9.81 11.76
N VAL A 7 -39.75 -9.38 12.83
CA VAL A 7 -40.09 -7.96 13.04
C VAL A 7 -38.84 -7.10 13.25
N GLN A 8 -37.85 -7.59 13.99
CA GLN A 8 -36.59 -6.86 14.19
C GLN A 8 -35.79 -6.74 12.88
N ILE A 9 -35.75 -7.81 12.08
CA ILE A 9 -35.09 -7.79 10.75
C ILE A 9 -35.77 -6.77 9.82
N ILE A 10 -37.11 -6.74 9.79
CA ILE A 10 -37.85 -5.78 8.95
C ILE A 10 -37.56 -4.34 9.37
N LYS A 11 -37.58 -4.04 10.68
CA LYS A 11 -37.27 -2.70 11.21
C LYS A 11 -35.83 -2.28 10.91
N ASN A 12 -34.87 -3.18 11.08
CA ASN A 12 -33.46 -2.89 10.80
C ASN A 12 -33.25 -2.63 9.29
N ASN A 13 -33.95 -3.36 8.42
CA ASN A 13 -33.88 -3.13 6.98
C ASN A 13 -34.54 -1.80 6.59
N SER A 14 -35.68 -1.43 7.19
CA SER A 14 -36.32 -0.13 6.90
C SER A 14 -35.47 1.07 7.34
N ILE A 15 -34.80 0.98 8.50
CA ILE A 15 -33.90 2.03 8.98
C ILE A 15 -32.70 2.15 8.04
N TYR A 16 -32.09 1.02 7.66
CA TYR A 16 -30.98 1.01 6.72
C TYR A 16 -31.33 1.66 5.37
N GLN A 17 -32.48 1.31 4.79
CA GLN A 17 -32.95 1.90 3.53
C GLN A 17 -33.21 3.41 3.67
N TYR A 18 -33.74 3.84 4.81
CA TYR A 18 -33.94 5.25 5.09
C TYR A 18 -32.62 6.01 5.17
N GLU A 19 -31.63 5.50 5.91
CA GLU A 19 -30.28 6.08 6.00
C GLU A 19 -29.59 6.13 4.64
N LEU A 20 -29.73 5.06 3.85
CA LEU A 20 -29.15 4.96 2.50
C LEU A 20 -29.73 6.04 1.57
N ASN A 21 -31.05 6.15 1.53
CA ASN A 21 -31.74 7.12 0.69
C ASN A 21 -31.43 8.55 1.13
N ASN A 22 -31.35 8.80 2.44
CA ASN A 22 -30.93 10.11 2.95
C ASN A 22 -29.50 10.44 2.54
N PHE A 23 -28.56 9.51 2.72
CA PHE A 23 -27.18 9.76 2.35
C PHE A 23 -27.06 10.07 0.85
N LEU A 24 -27.67 9.24 -0.02
CA LEU A 24 -27.72 9.47 -1.47
C LEU A 24 -28.34 10.83 -1.84
N LYS A 25 -29.35 11.28 -1.11
CA LYS A 25 -30.02 12.56 -1.36
C LYS A 25 -29.14 13.77 -1.05
N TYR A 26 -28.29 13.69 -0.02
CA TYR A 26 -27.50 14.81 0.48
C TYR A 26 -26.04 14.83 -0.03
N LEU A 27 -25.64 13.81 -0.79
CA LEU A 27 -24.37 13.79 -1.50
C LEU A 27 -24.26 14.99 -2.44
N ASN A 28 -23.08 15.63 -2.44
CA ASN A 28 -22.76 16.65 -3.41
C ASN A 28 -22.23 16.02 -4.71
N TYR A 29 -23.11 15.83 -5.68
CA TYR A 29 -22.78 15.21 -6.96
C TYR A 29 -21.87 16.04 -7.87
N ASP A 30 -21.66 17.32 -7.58
CA ASP A 30 -20.77 18.18 -8.36
C ASP A 30 -19.29 17.94 -7.99
N ILE A 31 -19.02 17.53 -6.75
CA ILE A 31 -17.64 17.32 -6.26
C ILE A 31 -17.21 15.86 -6.27
N ILE A 32 -18.15 14.93 -6.12
CA ILE A 32 -17.87 13.49 -6.05
C ILE A 32 -17.10 12.95 -7.27
N PRO A 33 -17.34 13.44 -8.50
CA PRO A 33 -16.58 12.99 -9.67
C PRO A 33 -15.20 13.64 -9.83
N LEU A 34 -14.83 14.60 -8.97
CA LEU A 34 -13.54 15.29 -9.08
C LEU A 34 -12.39 14.34 -8.74
N ILE A 35 -11.32 14.40 -9.52
CA ILE A 35 -10.17 13.53 -9.32
C ILE A 35 -9.38 14.01 -8.09
N PRO A 36 -9.16 13.16 -7.08
CA PRO A 36 -8.43 13.55 -5.88
C PRO A 36 -6.94 13.73 -6.18
N PHE A 37 -6.23 14.33 -5.22
CA PHE A 37 -4.76 14.52 -5.28
C PHE A 37 -4.27 15.22 -6.56
N GLU A 38 -5.06 16.14 -7.12
CA GLU A 38 -4.68 16.88 -8.34
C GLU A 38 -4.38 15.97 -9.55
N ASN A 39 -4.94 14.74 -9.57
CA ASN A 39 -4.63 13.72 -10.58
C ASN A 39 -3.15 13.31 -10.61
N ASP A 40 -2.48 13.37 -9.45
CA ASP A 40 -1.08 12.99 -9.28
C ASP A 40 -0.95 11.54 -8.74
N PRO A 41 -0.46 10.58 -9.55
CA PRO A 41 -0.29 9.20 -9.12
C PRO A 41 0.76 9.02 -8.02
N GLU A 42 1.74 9.92 -7.85
CA GLU A 42 2.75 9.84 -6.78
C GLU A 42 2.14 10.15 -5.41
N LYS A 43 1.29 11.18 -5.34
CA LYS A 43 0.51 11.51 -4.13
C LYS A 43 -0.41 10.36 -3.75
N VAL A 44 -1.10 9.76 -4.72
CA VAL A 44 -1.95 8.57 -4.50
C VAL A 44 -1.14 7.37 -4.03
N ALA A 45 -0.02 7.05 -4.68
CA ALA A 45 0.87 5.95 -4.31
C ALA A 45 1.38 6.09 -2.86
N THR A 46 1.75 7.31 -2.49
CA THR A 46 2.19 7.65 -1.12
C THR A 46 1.07 7.51 -0.12
N HIS A 47 -0.13 8.01 -0.44
CA HIS A 47 -1.30 7.87 0.42
C HIS A 47 -1.63 6.40 0.70
N VAL A 48 -1.65 5.56 -0.35
CA VAL A 48 -1.93 4.13 -0.25
C VAL A 48 -0.95 3.42 0.68
N ARG A 49 0.36 3.69 0.51
CA ARG A 49 1.42 3.07 1.34
C ARG A 49 1.34 3.43 2.82
N LEU A 50 0.92 4.65 3.14
CA LEU A 50 0.98 5.18 4.50
C LEU A 50 -0.33 5.02 5.28
N PHE A 51 -1.48 5.04 4.59
CA PHE A 51 -2.78 5.20 5.25
C PHE A 51 -3.80 4.13 4.89
N THR A 52 -3.43 3.13 4.07
CA THR A 52 -4.36 2.08 3.64
C THR A 52 -3.74 0.69 3.73
N GLU A 53 -4.60 -0.32 3.80
CA GLU A 53 -4.22 -1.75 3.69
C GLU A 53 -4.39 -2.27 2.25
N ILE A 54 -4.66 -1.38 1.28
CA ILE A 54 -4.97 -1.75 -0.09
C ILE A 54 -3.67 -2.07 -0.84
N ASN A 55 -3.53 -3.32 -1.29
CA ASN A 55 -2.35 -3.76 -2.05
C ASN A 55 -2.39 -3.34 -3.52
N ILE A 56 -3.59 -3.42 -4.13
CA ILE A 56 -3.86 -3.07 -5.53
C ILE A 56 -5.08 -2.17 -5.53
N LEU A 57 -4.87 -0.93 -5.93
CA LEU A 57 -5.89 0.10 -5.95
C LEU A 57 -6.72 -0.02 -7.23
N THR A 58 -8.04 0.03 -7.13
CA THR A 58 -8.91 0.18 -8.30
C THR A 58 -9.38 1.63 -8.44
N GLY A 59 -9.87 2.01 -9.63
CA GLY A 59 -10.46 3.34 -9.82
C GLY A 59 -11.64 3.59 -8.87
N LYS A 60 -12.40 2.53 -8.55
CA LYS A 60 -13.50 2.61 -7.58
C LYS A 60 -13.02 2.85 -6.15
N ASP A 61 -11.86 2.30 -5.77
CA ASP A 61 -11.27 2.56 -4.44
C ASP A 61 -10.81 4.02 -4.33
N VAL A 62 -10.20 4.57 -5.38
CA VAL A 62 -9.86 6.01 -5.43
C VAL A 62 -11.12 6.86 -5.35
N PHE A 63 -12.15 6.50 -6.11
CA PHE A 63 -13.44 7.18 -6.10
C PHE A 63 -14.12 7.14 -4.72
N LYS A 64 -13.98 6.02 -3.99
CA LYS A 64 -14.53 5.85 -2.66
C LYS A 64 -14.04 6.91 -1.68
N TRP A 65 -12.80 7.40 -1.83
CA TRP A 65 -12.28 8.46 -0.96
C TRP A 65 -13.10 9.75 -1.04
N ASN A 66 -13.65 10.09 -2.21
CA ASN A 66 -14.54 11.24 -2.35
C ASN A 66 -15.88 11.02 -1.64
N ILE A 67 -16.42 9.79 -1.68
CA ILE A 67 -17.62 9.42 -0.94
C ILE A 67 -17.36 9.45 0.57
N GLU A 68 -16.17 9.00 1.00
CA GLU A 68 -15.75 9.04 2.41
C GLU A 68 -15.58 10.48 2.92
N ASP A 69 -15.08 11.40 2.09
CA ASP A 69 -15.00 12.82 2.43
C ASP A 69 -16.39 13.45 2.60
N GLU A 70 -17.31 13.15 1.67
CA GLU A 70 -18.71 13.57 1.78
C GLU A 70 -19.43 12.93 2.96
N ALA A 71 -19.12 11.67 3.28
CA ALA A 71 -19.62 11.01 4.46
C ALA A 71 -19.18 11.74 5.73
N LYS A 72 -17.90 12.15 5.81
CA LYS A 72 -17.38 12.95 6.94
C LYS A 72 -18.11 14.30 7.03
N ARG A 73 -18.29 15.01 5.91
CA ARG A 73 -19.05 16.29 5.87
C ARG A 73 -20.46 16.12 6.41
N LEU A 74 -21.12 15.02 6.06
CA LEU A 74 -22.49 14.68 6.47
C LEU A 74 -22.56 13.94 7.82
N ARG A 75 -21.42 13.71 8.48
CA ARG A 75 -21.31 12.97 9.75
C ARG A 75 -21.86 11.53 9.68
N VAL A 76 -21.71 10.89 8.52
CA VAL A 76 -22.02 9.48 8.28
C VAL A 76 -20.76 8.66 8.49
N TYR A 77 -20.74 7.78 9.50
CA TYR A 77 -19.59 6.93 9.82
C TYR A 77 -19.84 5.44 9.57
N ASN A 78 -21.03 5.08 9.09
CA ASN A 78 -21.39 3.70 8.81
C ASN A 78 -20.69 3.22 7.54
N LYS A 79 -19.62 2.42 7.70
CA LYS A 79 -18.82 1.89 6.58
C LYS A 79 -19.65 1.12 5.55
N ARG A 80 -20.59 0.27 6.00
CA ARG A 80 -21.46 -0.50 5.11
C ARG A 80 -22.34 0.41 4.24
N LEU A 81 -22.80 1.52 4.83
CA LEU A 81 -23.59 2.51 4.12
C LEU A 81 -22.73 3.23 3.07
N ILE A 82 -21.51 3.64 3.44
CA ILE A 82 -20.53 4.25 2.55
C ILE A 82 -20.25 3.33 1.37
N ASP A 83 -19.94 2.05 1.63
CA ASP A 83 -19.67 1.06 0.58
C ASP A 83 -20.86 0.91 -0.38
N SER A 84 -22.08 0.81 0.16
CA SER A 84 -23.28 0.67 -0.66
C SER A 84 -23.55 1.92 -1.52
N VAL A 85 -23.32 3.10 -0.96
CA VAL A 85 -23.45 4.37 -1.70
C VAL A 85 -22.37 4.48 -2.77
N THR A 86 -21.13 4.13 -2.47
CA THR A 86 -20.03 4.09 -3.45
C THR A 86 -20.42 3.21 -4.64
N ASP A 87 -20.97 2.02 -4.39
CA ASP A 87 -21.40 1.09 -5.44
C ASP A 87 -22.49 1.68 -6.33
N ILE A 88 -23.54 2.23 -5.70
CA ILE A 88 -24.67 2.84 -6.41
C ILE A 88 -24.21 4.02 -7.25
N VAL A 89 -23.42 4.93 -6.69
CA VAL A 89 -23.00 6.15 -7.37
C VAL A 89 -21.99 5.81 -8.48
N TRP A 90 -21.02 4.94 -8.21
CA TRP A 90 -20.08 4.47 -9.23
C TRP A 90 -20.80 3.85 -10.42
N GLN A 91 -21.83 3.04 -10.20
CA GLN A 91 -22.56 2.39 -11.28
C GLN A 91 -23.48 3.35 -12.04
N SER A 92 -24.19 4.24 -11.35
CA SER A 92 -25.33 4.97 -11.92
C SER A 92 -25.09 6.46 -12.19
N LYS A 93 -24.07 7.07 -11.58
CA LYS A 93 -23.86 8.54 -11.63
C LYS A 93 -22.51 8.94 -12.22
N ILE A 94 -21.54 8.03 -12.28
CA ILE A 94 -20.22 8.30 -12.87
C ILE A 94 -20.20 7.84 -14.32
N THR A 95 -19.81 8.76 -15.21
CA THR A 95 -19.67 8.48 -16.65
C THR A 95 -18.49 7.57 -16.94
N CYS A 96 -18.49 6.89 -18.09
CA CYS A 96 -17.35 6.06 -18.51
C CYS A 96 -16.04 6.87 -18.62
N SER A 97 -16.10 8.14 -19.02
CA SER A 97 -14.91 9.00 -19.09
C SER A 97 -14.32 9.26 -17.70
N GLN A 98 -15.16 9.62 -16.73
CA GLN A 98 -14.73 9.82 -15.35
C GLN A 98 -14.18 8.52 -14.75
N LYS A 99 -14.83 7.36 -14.97
CA LYS A 99 -14.31 6.06 -14.52
C LYS A 99 -12.89 5.80 -15.02
N LYS A 100 -12.65 6.06 -16.31
CA LYS A 100 -11.32 5.91 -16.92
C LYS A 100 -10.28 6.83 -16.28
N GLN A 101 -10.65 8.04 -15.88
CA GLN A 101 -9.73 8.95 -15.17
C GLN A 101 -9.32 8.36 -13.82
N PHE A 102 -10.28 7.88 -13.02
CA PHE A 102 -9.99 7.20 -11.76
C PHE A 102 -9.15 5.93 -11.94
N GLU A 103 -9.48 5.11 -12.95
CA GLU A 103 -8.72 3.89 -13.28
C GLU A 103 -7.29 4.20 -13.73
N SER A 104 -7.11 5.24 -14.55
CA SER A 104 -5.78 5.69 -14.97
C SER A 104 -4.94 6.13 -13.78
N LEU A 105 -5.54 6.88 -12.85
CA LEU A 105 -4.87 7.34 -11.63
C LEU A 105 -4.49 6.17 -10.73
N SER A 106 -5.40 5.20 -10.53
CA SER A 106 -5.11 4.01 -9.72
C SER A 106 -4.02 3.15 -10.35
N ASN A 107 -4.00 3.00 -11.68
CA ASN A 107 -2.98 2.23 -12.38
C ASN A 107 -1.60 2.88 -12.25
N GLY A 108 -1.50 4.20 -12.43
CA GLY A 108 -0.24 4.92 -12.23
C GLY A 108 0.29 4.77 -10.81
N ALA A 109 -0.58 4.87 -9.80
CA ALA A 109 -0.19 4.66 -8.42
C ALA A 109 0.25 3.21 -8.13
N ASN A 110 -0.44 2.22 -8.71
CA ASN A 110 -0.07 0.82 -8.60
C ASN A 110 1.29 0.53 -9.21
N ASP A 111 1.59 1.08 -10.39
CA ASP A 111 2.87 0.92 -11.07
C ASP A 111 4.03 1.46 -10.23
N ILE A 112 3.85 2.65 -9.63
CA ILE A 112 4.85 3.26 -8.72
C ILE A 112 5.07 2.35 -7.50
N ASN A 113 3.99 1.91 -6.86
CA ASN A 113 4.07 1.08 -5.66
C ASN A 113 4.65 -0.31 -5.96
N GLN A 114 4.38 -0.87 -7.15
CA GLN A 114 5.00 -2.12 -7.59
C GLN A 114 6.51 -1.96 -7.80
N LYS A 115 6.95 -0.90 -8.48
CA LYS A 115 8.38 -0.60 -8.65
C LYS A 115 9.08 -0.43 -7.30
N MET A 116 8.46 0.29 -6.37
CA MET A 116 9.00 0.45 -5.02
C MET A 116 9.15 -0.90 -4.29
N ARG A 117 8.13 -1.76 -4.35
CA ARG A 117 8.19 -3.11 -3.74
C ARG A 117 9.32 -3.94 -4.36
N GLN A 118 9.50 -3.86 -5.67
CA GLN A 118 10.60 -4.56 -6.34
C GLN A 118 11.96 -4.09 -5.82
N VAL A 119 12.19 -2.78 -5.71
CA VAL A 119 13.44 -2.21 -5.18
C VAL A 119 13.72 -2.69 -3.75
N VAL A 120 12.68 -2.73 -2.91
CA VAL A 120 12.81 -3.23 -1.53
C VAL A 120 13.18 -4.71 -1.50
N GLU A 121 12.55 -5.54 -2.33
CA GLU A 121 12.86 -6.97 -2.42
C GLU A 121 14.26 -7.22 -2.98
N ASP A 122 14.67 -6.48 -4.01
CA ASP A 122 16.02 -6.58 -4.58
C ASP A 122 17.07 -6.20 -3.51
N THR A 123 16.83 -5.11 -2.78
CA THR A 123 17.69 -4.69 -1.66
C THR A 123 17.76 -5.75 -0.57
N ARG A 124 16.61 -6.32 -0.18
CA ARG A 124 16.54 -7.39 0.82
C ARG A 124 17.31 -8.63 0.39
N LYS A 125 17.20 -9.03 -0.89
CA LYS A 125 17.94 -10.14 -1.47
C LYS A 125 19.45 -9.87 -1.46
N SER A 126 19.88 -8.67 -1.86
CA SER A 126 21.29 -8.28 -1.80
C SER A 126 21.83 -8.31 -0.37
N ILE A 127 21.09 -7.80 0.62
CA ILE A 127 21.49 -7.86 2.03
C ILE A 127 21.57 -9.31 2.53
N SER A 128 20.62 -10.18 2.16
CA SER A 128 20.67 -11.58 2.57
C SER A 128 21.90 -12.33 2.04
N GLN A 129 22.44 -11.91 0.89
CA GLN A 129 23.66 -12.49 0.33
C GLN A 129 24.93 -12.03 1.06
N ILE A 130 24.91 -10.89 1.74
CA ILE A 130 26.05 -10.44 2.57
C ILE A 130 26.30 -11.41 3.74
N SER A 131 25.24 -12.04 4.25
CA SER A 131 25.35 -13.02 5.35
C SER A 131 25.69 -14.44 4.90
N VAL A 132 25.88 -14.66 3.59
CA VAL A 132 26.29 -15.96 3.05
C VAL A 132 27.81 -16.00 3.01
N THR A 133 28.40 -17.03 3.64
CA THR A 133 29.84 -17.31 3.59
C THR A 133 30.31 -17.30 2.15
N GLN A 134 31.26 -16.43 1.83
CA GLN A 134 31.87 -16.42 0.51
C GLN A 134 32.91 -17.54 0.50
N GLU A 135 32.66 -18.61 -0.26
CA GLU A 135 33.66 -19.65 -0.49
C GLU A 135 34.76 -19.09 -1.38
N THR A 136 35.96 -18.92 -0.83
CA THR A 136 37.12 -18.49 -1.61
C THR A 136 38.17 -19.59 -1.62
N ASN A 137 38.78 -19.87 -2.77
CA ASN A 137 39.90 -20.82 -2.88
C ASN A 137 41.22 -20.24 -2.33
N LEU A 138 41.18 -19.09 -1.65
CA LEU A 138 42.34 -18.34 -1.18
C LEU A 138 42.15 -18.06 0.30
N THR A 139 43.12 -18.45 1.12
CA THR A 139 43.05 -18.32 2.58
C THR A 139 42.90 -16.87 3.05
N LEU A 140 43.48 -15.88 2.36
CA LEU A 140 43.45 -14.47 2.79
C LEU A 140 42.06 -13.83 2.62
N PRO A 141 41.40 -13.92 1.44
CA PRO A 141 40.02 -13.48 1.27
C PRO A 141 39.03 -14.14 2.23
N ASP A 142 39.20 -15.44 2.53
CA ASP A 142 38.27 -16.20 3.37
C ASP A 142 38.15 -15.63 4.80
N TYR A 143 39.29 -15.30 5.43
CA TYR A 143 39.30 -14.68 6.77
C TYR A 143 38.76 -13.24 6.77
N PHE A 144 38.96 -12.50 5.67
CA PHE A 144 38.58 -11.09 5.57
C PHE A 144 37.08 -10.93 5.32
N TYR A 145 36.49 -11.78 4.46
CA TYR A 145 35.08 -11.69 4.09
C TYR A 145 34.14 -12.43 5.05
N ASN A 146 34.60 -13.49 5.72
CA ASN A 146 33.75 -14.31 6.60
C ASN A 146 33.91 -13.97 8.09
N GLY A 147 34.84 -13.07 8.44
CA GLY A 147 35.16 -12.71 9.82
C GLY A 147 35.94 -13.81 10.56
N THR A 148 36.87 -13.43 11.44
CA THR A 148 37.56 -14.41 12.30
C THR A 148 36.69 -14.76 13.51
N ILE A 149 36.50 -16.06 13.77
CA ILE A 149 35.79 -16.58 14.94
C ILE A 149 36.70 -16.49 16.21
N LYS A 150 37.96 -16.08 16.06
CA LYS A 150 38.98 -16.13 17.11
C LYS A 150 39.62 -14.77 17.35
N PHE A 151 38.93 -13.90 18.08
CA PHE A 151 39.51 -12.67 18.64
C PHE A 151 40.36 -12.91 19.90
N ASN A 152 40.52 -14.16 20.34
CA ASN A 152 41.23 -14.52 21.57
C ASN A 152 42.52 -15.31 21.34
N GLU A 153 42.99 -15.43 20.09
CA GLU A 153 44.35 -15.91 19.84
C GLU A 153 45.26 -14.70 19.73
N SER A 154 46.22 -14.59 20.64
CA SER A 154 47.28 -13.58 20.66
C SER A 154 48.27 -13.79 19.52
N SER A 155 47.78 -13.92 18.28
CA SER A 155 48.60 -14.02 17.09
C SER A 155 48.88 -12.63 16.57
N ASN A 156 50.18 -12.31 16.59
CA ASN A 156 50.76 -11.03 16.27
C ASN A 156 50.30 -10.51 14.89
N MET A 157 49.63 -9.35 14.86
CA MET A 157 49.15 -8.69 13.63
C MET A 157 50.28 -8.32 12.66
N ASP A 158 51.53 -8.36 13.12
CA ASP A 158 52.73 -8.03 12.34
C ASP A 158 52.98 -8.97 11.14
N SER A 159 52.39 -10.17 11.08
CA SER A 159 52.56 -11.07 9.92
C SER A 159 51.69 -10.73 8.72
N LEU A 160 50.74 -9.79 8.86
CA LEU A 160 49.86 -9.36 7.76
C LEU A 160 50.40 -8.13 7.01
N ILE A 161 51.42 -7.48 7.57
CA ILE A 161 52.09 -6.35 6.96
C ILE A 161 53.52 -6.79 6.65
N LEU A 162 53.75 -7.40 5.48
CA LEU A 162 55.01 -7.24 4.72
C LEU A 162 54.97 -8.09 3.45
N GLY A 163 54.75 -7.41 2.33
CA GLY A 163 54.88 -7.97 0.99
C GLY A 163 55.07 -6.88 -0.07
N TYR A 164 55.74 -5.78 0.26
CA TYR A 164 56.30 -4.88 -0.75
C TYR A 164 57.80 -5.18 -0.88
N SER A 165 58.15 -6.17 -1.70
CA SER A 165 59.51 -6.30 -2.22
C SER A 165 59.70 -5.23 -3.29
N LYS A 166 60.58 -4.25 -3.03
CA LYS A 166 61.11 -3.35 -4.06
C LYS A 166 62.12 -4.13 -4.88
N GLU A 167 61.88 -4.21 -6.18
CA GLU A 167 62.86 -4.54 -7.20
C GLU A 167 63.93 -3.44 -7.26
N PHE A 168 65.21 -3.81 -7.24
CA PHE A 168 66.31 -3.34 -8.10
C PHE A 168 67.48 -4.32 -8.01
#